data_AF-A0A2N5E6K3-F1
#
_entry.id   AF-A0A2N5E6K3-F1
#
_cell.length_a   1.000
_cell.length_b   1.000
_cell.length_c   1.000
_cell.angle_alpha   90.00
_cell.angle_beta   90.00
_cell.angle_gamma   90.00
#
_symmetry.space_group_name_H-M   'P 1'
#
loop_
_entity.id
_entity.type
_entity.pdbx_description
1 polymer ?
#
loop_
_entity_poly.entity_id
_entity_poly.type
_entity_poly.pdbx_seq_one_letter_code
_entity_poly.pdbx_strand_id
1 'polypeptide(L)'
;MRIKINRDYLFFIKITIVMFCFFLMVWIHDIGYDIYMTYYTPRSRGVGLGFVFIYSVFFILPSFFAVIFSPLRWGVMIVAAVMGALFYLWFGSNPLRVILMALSSLLPYAILFVMNAWLKKRIK
;
A
#
# COMPACT_ATOMS: atom_id res chain seq x y z
N MET A 1 -11.98 -18.03 21.19
CA MET A 1 -10.86 -17.62 22.06
C MET A 1 -10.63 -16.12 21.92
N ARG A 2 -10.92 -15.34 22.98
CA ARG A 2 -10.62 -13.88 23.04
C ARG A 2 -9.33 -13.71 23.82
N ILE A 3 -8.38 -12.94 23.30
CA ILE A 3 -7.05 -12.77 23.89
C ILE A 3 -6.97 -11.35 24.45
N LYS A 4 -6.61 -11.22 25.74
CA LYS A 4 -6.30 -9.93 26.35
C LYS A 4 -4.88 -9.55 25.93
N ILE A 5 -4.75 -8.68 24.93
CA ILE A 5 -3.45 -8.19 24.44
C ILE A 5 -3.21 -6.83 25.10
N ASN A 6 -2.01 -6.60 25.65
CA ASN A 6 -1.64 -5.29 26.18
C ASN A 6 -1.66 -4.24 25.07
N ARG A 7 -2.04 -3.00 25.38
CA ARG A 7 -2.16 -1.91 24.40
C ARG A 7 -0.87 -1.69 23.60
N ASP A 8 0.28 -1.83 24.27
CA ASP A 8 1.59 -1.66 23.65
C ASP A 8 1.88 -2.77 22.63
N TYR A 9 1.64 -4.03 22.99
CA TYR A 9 1.81 -5.15 22.05
C TYR A 9 0.89 -5.05 20.83
N LEU A 10 -0.35 -4.54 21.01
CA LEU A 10 -1.25 -4.31 19.89
C LEU A 10 -0.69 -3.26 18.90
N PHE A 11 -0.08 -2.21 19.43
CA PHE A 11 0.56 -1.18 18.61
C PHE A 11 1.73 -1.76 17.81
N PHE A 12 2.62 -2.53 18.46
CA PHE A 12 3.72 -3.21 17.78
C PHE A 12 3.24 -4.16 16.68
N ILE A 13 2.21 -4.98 16.94
CA ILE A 13 1.65 -5.90 15.94
C ILE A 13 1.15 -5.12 14.72
N LYS A 14 0.46 -3.99 14.91
CA LYS A 14 -0.02 -3.15 13.80
C LYS A 14 1.12 -2.57 12.97
N ILE A 15 2.19 -2.10 13.61
CA ILE A 15 3.38 -1.61 12.91
C ILE A 15 3.99 -2.72 12.07
N THR A 16 4.20 -3.91 12.66
CA THR A 16 4.80 -5.04 11.94
C THR A 16 3.96 -5.44 10.72
N ILE A 17 2.63 -5.45 10.84
CA ILE A 17 1.74 -5.73 9.71
C ILE A 17 1.89 -4.68 8.61
N VAL A 18 1.93 -3.39 8.96
CA VAL A 18 2.11 -2.30 7.97
C VAL A 18 3.45 -2.43 7.26
N MET A 19 4.54 -2.66 8.00
CA MET A 19 5.87 -2.82 7.42
C MET A 19 5.93 -4.02 6.47
N PHE A 20 5.32 -5.14 6.86
CA PHE A 20 5.22 -6.32 5.99
C PHE A 20 4.40 -6.03 4.72
N CYS A 21 3.26 -5.35 4.85
CA CYS A 21 2.42 -4.97 3.70
C CYS A 21 3.16 -4.01 2.74
N PHE A 22 3.94 -3.07 3.29
CA PHE A 22 4.74 -2.16 2.48
C PHE A 22 5.87 -2.89 1.74
N PHE A 23 6.60 -3.77 2.42
CA PHE A 23 7.61 -4.61 1.79
C PHE A 23 7.00 -5.47 0.65
N LEU A 24 5.84 -6.08 0.92
CA LEU A 24 5.13 -6.91 -0.04
C LEU A 24 4.67 -6.10 -1.27
N MET A 25 4.22 -4.86 -1.08
CA MET A 25 3.90 -3.94 -2.18
C MET A 25 5.11 -3.69 -3.09
N VAL A 26 6.27 -3.35 -2.49
CA VAL A 26 7.50 -3.07 -3.22
C VAL A 26 7.94 -4.30 -4.00
N TRP A 27 7.91 -5.47 -3.36
CA TRP A 27 8.28 -6.72 -4.00
C TRP A 27 7.39 -7.08 -5.20
N ILE A 28 6.06 -6.94 -5.08
CA ILE A 28 5.14 -7.15 -6.21
C ILE A 28 5.38 -6.14 -7.33
N HIS A 29 5.62 -4.87 -6.97
CA HIS A 29 5.91 -3.83 -7.94
C HIS A 29 7.19 -4.14 -8.71
N ASP A 30 8.27 -4.54 -8.03
CA ASP A 30 9.55 -4.86 -8.66
C ASP A 30 9.44 -6.08 -9.57
N ILE A 31 8.75 -7.14 -9.15
CA ILE A 31 8.46 -8.30 -10.02
C ILE A 31 7.69 -7.86 -11.27
N GLY A 32 6.64 -7.07 -11.11
CA GLY A 32 5.85 -6.61 -12.24
C GLY A 32 6.64 -5.68 -13.18
N TYR A 33 7.57 -4.90 -12.62
CA TYR A 33 8.51 -4.09 -13.40
C TYR A 33 9.50 -4.97 -14.18
N ASP A 34 10.07 -6.01 -13.56
CA ASP A 34 11.01 -6.92 -14.22
C ASP A 34 10.34 -7.72 -15.34
N ILE A 35 9.11 -8.20 -15.11
CA ILE A 35 8.30 -8.83 -16.16
C ILE A 35 8.07 -7.83 -17.31
N TYR A 36 7.71 -6.59 -17.00
CA TYR A 36 7.52 -5.56 -18.02
C TYR A 36 8.81 -5.30 -18.83
N MET A 37 9.96 -5.19 -18.16
CA MET A 37 11.27 -4.98 -18.78
C MET A 37 11.72 -6.15 -19.67
N THR A 38 11.22 -7.36 -19.39
CA THR A 38 11.49 -8.55 -20.21
C THR A 38 10.86 -8.46 -21.60
N TYR A 39 9.69 -7.80 -21.71
CA TYR A 39 8.95 -7.68 -22.98
C TYR A 39 9.06 -6.30 -23.63
N TYR A 40 9.39 -5.25 -22.85
CA TYR A 40 9.38 -3.87 -23.32
C TYR A 40 10.61 -3.10 -22.83
N THR A 41 11.26 -2.35 -23.72
CA THR A 41 12.35 -1.44 -23.36
C THR A 41 11.81 -0.02 -23.12
N PRO A 42 11.78 0.49 -21.88
CA PRO A 42 11.25 1.82 -21.61
C PRO A 42 12.21 2.91 -22.10
N ARG A 43 11.65 3.92 -22.75
CA ARG A 43 12.36 5.09 -23.28
C ARG A 43 12.90 6.01 -22.19
N SER A 44 12.37 5.96 -20.97
CA SER A 44 12.76 6.78 -19.82
C SER A 44 13.13 5.89 -18.62
N ARG A 45 14.40 5.96 -18.20
CA ARG A 45 14.95 5.16 -17.09
C ARG A 45 15.07 5.94 -15.77
N GLY A 46 15.31 7.25 -15.79
CA GLY A 46 15.64 8.04 -14.58
C GLY A 46 14.45 8.70 -13.87
N VAL A 47 13.58 9.40 -14.61
CA VAL A 47 12.49 10.22 -14.02
C VAL A 47 11.33 9.35 -13.49
N GLY A 48 11.14 8.17 -14.08
CA GLY A 48 10.07 7.25 -13.70
C GLY A 48 10.27 6.50 -12.38
N LEU A 49 11.49 6.47 -11.82
CA LEU A 49 11.78 5.81 -10.54
C LEU A 49 11.60 6.75 -9.34
N GLY A 50 11.94 8.04 -9.51
CA GLY A 50 11.83 9.04 -8.44
C GLY A 50 10.40 9.25 -7.97
N PHE A 51 9.43 9.37 -8.88
CA PHE A 51 8.04 9.58 -8.46
C PHE A 51 7.44 8.34 -7.80
N VAL A 52 7.80 7.12 -8.24
CA VAL A 52 7.32 5.88 -7.61
C VAL A 52 7.81 5.80 -6.17
N PHE A 53 9.10 6.11 -5.94
CA PHE A 53 9.64 6.19 -4.59
C PHE A 53 8.92 7.25 -3.74
N ILE A 54 8.82 8.49 -4.27
CA ILE A 54 8.16 9.60 -3.55
C ILE A 54 6.71 9.23 -3.21
N TYR A 55 5.96 8.69 -4.17
CA TYR A 55 4.57 8.36 -3.94
C TYR A 55 4.39 7.19 -2.96
N SER A 56 5.27 6.19 -3.03
CA SER A 56 5.24 5.06 -2.11
C SER A 56 5.52 5.50 -0.68
N VAL A 57 6.56 6.32 -0.47
CA VAL A 57 7.03 6.71 0.86
C VAL A 57 6.18 7.82 1.48
N PHE A 58 5.71 8.79 0.69
CA PHE A 58 4.99 9.96 1.23
C PHE A 58 3.47 9.85 1.17
N PHE A 59 2.91 8.96 0.34
CA PHE A 59 1.46 8.80 0.24
C PHE A 59 1.00 7.41 0.68
N ILE A 60 1.58 6.35 0.13
CA ILE A 60 1.11 4.97 0.39
C ILE A 60 1.54 4.47 1.78
N LEU A 61 2.77 4.73 2.21
CA LEU A 61 3.21 4.29 3.53
C LEU A 61 2.40 4.99 4.66
N PRO A 62 2.20 6.32 4.65
CA PRO A 62 1.35 6.99 5.64
C PRO A 62 -0.11 6.53 5.58
N SER A 63 -0.63 6.23 4.40
CA SER A 63 -2.00 5.73 4.27
C SER A 63 -2.17 4.33 4.84
N PHE A 64 -1.17 3.44 4.73
CA PHE A 64 -1.20 2.12 5.35
C PHE A 64 -1.31 2.22 6.87
N PHE A 65 -0.54 3.13 7.48
CA PHE A 65 -0.68 3.46 8.89
C PHE A 65 -2.06 4.04 9.20
N ALA A 66 -2.56 5.00 8.42
CA ALA A 66 -3.87 5.57 8.66
C ALA A 66 -4.99 4.51 8.59
N VAL A 67 -4.91 3.56 7.66
CA VAL A 67 -5.91 2.49 7.47
C VAL A 67 -5.93 1.49 8.63
N ILE A 68 -4.79 1.06 9.17
CA ILE A 68 -4.75 0.07 10.27
C ILE A 68 -5.29 0.64 11.60
N PHE A 69 -5.22 1.96 11.80
CA PHE A 69 -5.75 2.64 12.98
C PHE A 69 -7.20 3.11 12.79
N SER A 70 -7.65 3.28 11.55
CA SER A 70 -8.98 3.79 11.26
C SER A 70 -10.09 2.72 11.28
N PRO A 71 -11.36 3.13 11.48
CA PRO A 71 -12.53 2.33 11.13
C PRO A 71 -12.66 2.11 9.62
N LEU A 72 -13.31 1.00 9.22
CA LEU A 72 -13.39 0.54 7.82
C LEU A 72 -13.87 1.63 6.85
N ARG A 73 -14.92 2.37 7.21
CA ARG A 73 -15.49 3.47 6.38
C ARG A 73 -14.43 4.52 6.05
N TRP A 74 -13.69 4.97 7.05
CA TRP A 74 -12.63 5.97 6.89
C TRP A 74 -11.41 5.40 6.17
N GLY A 75 -11.06 4.14 6.43
CA GLY A 75 -10.01 3.44 5.71
C GLY A 75 -10.27 3.38 4.20
N VAL A 76 -11.49 3.02 3.77
CA VAL A 76 -11.85 2.97 2.34
C VAL A 76 -11.76 4.36 1.70
N MET A 77 -12.20 5.42 2.38
CA MET A 77 -12.05 6.79 1.87
C MET A 77 -10.60 7.21 1.70
N ILE A 78 -9.72 6.84 2.65
CA ILE A 78 -8.27 7.11 2.55
C ILE A 78 -7.68 6.39 1.32
N VAL A 79 -8.02 5.12 1.12
CA VAL A 79 -7.55 4.37 -0.06
C VAL A 79 -8.05 5.01 -1.35
N ALA A 80 -9.34 5.36 -1.42
CA ALA A 80 -9.91 6.02 -2.59
C ALA A 80 -9.23 7.37 -2.88
N ALA A 81 -8.94 8.17 -1.85
CA ALA A 81 -8.25 9.45 -2.00
C ALA A 81 -6.81 9.26 -2.50
N VAL A 82 -6.07 8.31 -1.94
CA VAL A 82 -4.69 8.00 -2.36
C VAL A 82 -4.65 7.40 -3.75
N MET A 83 -5.60 6.55 -4.13
CA MET A 83 -5.67 6.05 -5.51
C MET A 83 -6.07 7.17 -6.47
N GLY A 84 -7.08 7.97 -6.13
CA GLY A 84 -7.52 9.11 -6.94
C GLY A 84 -6.39 10.11 -7.20
N ALA A 85 -5.62 10.46 -6.17
CA ALA A 85 -4.45 11.34 -6.32
C ALA A 85 -3.36 10.72 -7.20
N LEU A 86 -3.13 9.40 -7.12
CA LEU A 86 -2.16 8.70 -7.96
C LEU A 86 -2.53 8.81 -9.44
N PHE A 87 -3.80 8.52 -9.77
CA PHE A 87 -4.30 8.63 -11.15
C PHE A 87 -4.34 10.07 -11.64
N TYR A 88 -4.82 11.02 -10.82
CA TYR A 88 -4.96 12.41 -11.23
C TYR A 88 -3.61 13.09 -11.51
N LEU A 89 -2.61 12.87 -10.65
CA LEU A 89 -1.32 13.56 -10.76
C LEU A 89 -0.38 12.93 -11.80
N TRP A 90 -0.39 11.60 -11.93
CA TRP A 90 0.70 10.89 -12.62
C TRP A 90 0.29 10.10 -13.87
N PHE A 91 -1.01 9.86 -14.08
CA PHE A 91 -1.48 9.02 -15.20
C PHE A 91 -1.11 9.61 -16.56
N GLY A 92 -1.18 10.93 -16.73
CA GLY A 92 -0.83 11.60 -17.99
C GLY A 92 0.65 11.47 -18.37
N SER A 93 1.55 11.31 -17.39
CA SER A 93 2.99 11.23 -17.65
C SER A 93 3.52 9.79 -17.71
N ASN A 94 3.02 8.89 -16.85
CA ASN A 94 3.56 7.54 -16.70
C ASN A 94 2.44 6.50 -16.47
N PRO A 95 1.50 6.32 -17.42
CA PRO A 95 0.27 5.54 -17.21
C PRO A 95 0.54 4.09 -16.76
N LEU A 96 1.55 3.45 -17.35
CA LEU A 96 1.87 2.04 -17.04
C LEU A 96 2.41 1.85 -15.63
N ARG A 97 3.26 2.77 -15.15
CA ARG A 97 3.81 2.73 -13.79
C ARG A 97 2.72 3.02 -12.75
N VAL A 98 1.80 3.94 -13.05
CA VAL A 98 0.63 4.24 -12.22
C VAL A 98 -0.27 3.01 -12.07
N ILE A 99 -0.56 2.32 -13.18
CA ILE A 99 -1.35 1.08 -13.15
C ILE A 99 -0.63 0.00 -12.34
N LEU A 100 0.67 -0.19 -12.56
CA LEU A 100 1.45 -1.18 -11.83
C LEU A 100 1.46 -0.90 -10.32
N MET A 101 1.61 0.36 -9.92
CA MET A 101 1.59 0.80 -8.53
C MET A 101 0.20 0.67 -7.89
N ALA A 102 -0.86 0.97 -8.64
CA ALA A 102 -2.22 0.76 -8.18
C ALA A 102 -2.50 -0.74 -7.96
N LEU A 103 -2.14 -1.60 -8.92
CA LEU A 103 -2.31 -3.05 -8.81
C LEU A 103 -1.48 -3.64 -7.66
N SER A 104 -0.22 -3.24 -7.53
CA SER A 104 0.68 -3.77 -6.49
C SER A 104 0.26 -3.35 -5.08
N SER A 105 -0.42 -2.21 -4.93
CA SER A 105 -0.89 -1.71 -3.62
C SER A 105 -2.27 -2.24 -3.21
N LEU A 106 -3.12 -2.65 -4.15
CA LEU A 106 -4.45 -3.21 -3.85
C LEU A 106 -4.39 -4.45 -2.94
N LEU A 107 -3.44 -5.36 -3.19
CA LEU A 107 -3.31 -6.60 -2.42
C LEU A 107 -2.87 -6.32 -0.96
N PRO A 108 -1.83 -5.51 -0.69
CA PRO A 108 -1.51 -4.99 0.63
C PRO A 108 -2.70 -4.32 1.35
N TYR A 109 -3.47 -3.47 0.66
CA TYR A 109 -4.65 -2.85 1.27
C TYR A 109 -5.71 -3.87 1.66
N ALA A 110 -5.96 -4.89 0.83
CA ALA A 110 -6.88 -5.97 1.17
C ALA A 110 -6.42 -6.72 2.42
N ILE A 111 -5.13 -7.04 2.53
CA ILE A 111 -4.55 -7.67 3.72
C ILE A 111 -4.73 -6.79 4.95
N LEU A 112 -4.45 -5.49 4.85
CA LEU A 112 -4.63 -4.54 5.95
C LEU A 112 -6.07 -4.49 6.45
N PHE A 113 -7.07 -4.49 5.55
CA PHE A 113 -8.48 -4.53 5.94
C PHE A 113 -8.86 -5.83 6.63
N VAL A 114 -8.44 -6.98 6.10
CA VAL A 114 -8.73 -8.30 6.68
C VAL A 114 -8.08 -8.43 8.06
N MET A 115 -6.82 -8.03 8.20
CA MET A 115 -6.09 -8.07 9.47
C MET A 115 -6.68 -7.12 10.51
N ASN A 116 -7.06 -5.89 10.11
CA ASN A 116 -7.71 -4.94 11.01
C ASN A 116 -9.08 -5.45 11.49
N ALA A 117 -9.88 -6.04 10.60
CA ALA A 117 -11.15 -6.67 10.96
C ALA A 117 -10.96 -7.87 11.91
N TRP A 118 -9.96 -8.70 11.65
CA TRP A 118 -9.61 -9.84 12.50
C TRP A 118 -9.16 -9.41 13.90
N LEU A 119 -8.29 -8.39 13.98
CA LEU A 119 -7.84 -7.82 15.25
C LEU A 119 -9.02 -7.26 16.06
N LYS A 120 -9.92 -6.48 15.44
CA LYS A 120 -11.11 -5.93 16.10
C LYS A 120 -12.05 -7.01 16.64
N LYS A 121 -12.16 -8.16 15.97
CA LYS A 121 -12.99 -9.28 16.44
C LYS A 121 -12.37 -10.03 17.64
N ARG A 122 -11.05 -9.98 17.79
CA ARG A 122 -10.28 -10.72 18.81
C ARG A 122 -10.02 -9.91 20.08
N ILE A 123 -9.96 -8.59 19.96
CA ILE A 123 -9.70 -7.63 21.05
C ILE A 123 -11.03 -7.22 21.66
N LYS A 124 -11.12 -7.27 22.99
CA LYS A 124 -12.30 -6.85 23.77
C LYS A 124 -11.95 -5.57 24.52
#